data_AF-L1P213-F1
#
_entry.id   AF-L1P213-F1
#
_cell.length_a   1.000
_cell.length_b   1.000
_cell.length_c   1.000
_cell.angle_alpha   90.00
_cell.angle_beta   90.00
_cell.angle_gamma   90.00
#
_symmetry.space_group_name_H-M   'P 1'
#
loop_
_entity.id
_entity.type
_entity.pdbx_description
1 polymer ?
#
loop_
_entity_poly.entity_id
_entity_poly.type
_entity_poly.pdbx_seq_one_letter_code
_entity_poly.pdbx_strand_id
1 'polypeptide(L)' 'MNKETSQSPYKVGDILEVSPYLTSLDDWIIGKVIKIFKNPFIGDEIAIEDEKGRIFFGVKDYFKPHKKQ' A
#
# COMPACT_ATOMS: atom_id res chain seq x y z
N MET A 1 9.17 27.88 -2.92
CA MET A 1 8.36 26.79 -3.51
C MET A 1 7.93 25.89 -2.36
N ASN A 2 6.70 26.06 -1.87
CA ASN A 2 6.18 25.27 -0.76
C ASN A 2 5.92 23.87 -1.30
N LYS A 3 6.78 22.90 -0.97
CA LYS A 3 6.47 21.51 -1.24
C LYS A 3 5.37 21.14 -0.25
N GLU A 4 4.12 21.24 -0.69
CA GLU A 4 3.00 20.60 -0.01
C GLU A 4 3.36 19.12 0.09
N THR A 5 3.84 18.70 1.24
CA THR A 5 3.95 17.29 1.60
C THR A 5 2.53 16.76 1.71
N SER A 6 1.94 16.40 0.57
CA SER A 6 0.71 15.63 0.52
C SER A 6 0.93 14.39 1.36
N GLN A 7 0.33 14.38 2.55
CA GLN A 7 0.35 13.22 3.42
C GLN A 7 -0.30 12.05 2.66
N SER A 8 0.22 10.85 2.88
CA SER A 8 -0.40 9.67 2.30
C SER A 8 -1.82 9.55 2.86
N PRO A 9 -2.83 9.14 2.08
CA PRO A 9 -4.14 8.81 2.64
C PRO A 9 -4.08 7.59 3.59
N TYR A 10 -2.97 6.85 3.57
CA TYR A 10 -2.74 5.65 4.36
C TYR A 10 -1.73 5.87 5.48
N LYS A 11 -1.80 5.06 6.53
CA LYS A 11 -0.83 5.02 7.64
C LYS A 11 -0.43 3.58 7.98
N VAL A 12 0.68 3.45 8.68
CA VAL A 12 1.11 2.16 9.25
C VAL A 12 0.01 1.63 10.17
N GLY A 13 -0.36 0.37 9.99
CA GLY A 13 -1.45 -0.30 10.69
C GLY A 13 -2.77 -0.37 9.94
N ASP A 14 -2.96 0.40 8.86
CA ASP A 14 -4.14 0.29 8.01
C ASP A 14 -4.21 -1.09 7.33
N ILE A 15 -5.43 -1.55 7.03
CA ILE A 15 -5.67 -2.77 6.26
C ILE A 15 -6.03 -2.38 4.84
N LEU A 16 -5.19 -2.80 3.89
CA LEU A 16 -5.35 -2.53 2.47
C LEU A 16 -5.43 -3.84 1.69
N GLU A 17 -5.98 -3.73 0.49
CA GLU A 17 -5.93 -4.78 -0.52
C GLU A 17 -4.91 -4.39 -1.58
N VAL A 18 -4.00 -5.29 -1.93
CA VAL A 18 -2.99 -5.11 -3.00
C VAL A 18 -3.44 -5.78 -4.29
N SER A 19 -3.21 -5.10 -5.41
CA SER A 19 -3.68 -5.49 -6.74
C SER A 19 -3.10 -6.83 -7.23
N PRO A 20 -3.92 -7.69 -7.86
CA PRO A 20 -3.49 -8.84 -8.67
C PRO A 20 -2.36 -8.52 -9.64
N TYR A 21 -2.39 -7.32 -10.23
CA TYR A 21 -1.37 -6.89 -11.20
C TYR A 21 0.02 -6.77 -10.58
N LEU A 22 0.10 -6.34 -9.32
CA LEU A 22 1.38 -6.26 -8.60
C LEU A 22 1.82 -7.63 -8.09
N THR A 23 0.88 -8.42 -7.58
CA THR A 23 1.19 -9.70 -6.92
C THR A 23 1.36 -10.86 -7.89
N SER A 24 0.90 -10.71 -9.14
CA SER A 24 0.77 -11.80 -10.12
C SER A 24 -0.08 -12.97 -9.59
N LEU A 25 -1.06 -12.68 -8.74
CA LEU A 25 -2.04 -13.62 -8.21
C LEU A 25 -3.42 -13.32 -8.80
N ASP A 26 -4.38 -14.22 -8.63
CA ASP A 26 -5.72 -14.06 -9.20
C ASP A 26 -6.57 -13.03 -8.44
N ASP A 27 -6.36 -12.90 -7.13
CA ASP A 27 -7.20 -12.10 -6.25
C ASP A 27 -6.45 -10.93 -5.61
N TRP A 28 -7.24 -9.92 -5.19
CA TRP A 28 -6.73 -8.85 -4.33
C TRP A 28 -6.34 -9.43 -2.98
N ILE A 29 -5.10 -9.21 -2.55
CA ILE A 29 -4.61 -9.76 -1.30
C ILE A 29 -4.75 -8.74 -0.18
N ILE A 30 -5.38 -9.15 0.91
CA ILE A 30 -5.50 -8.32 2.12
C ILE A 30 -4.19 -8.36 2.89
N GLY A 31 -3.71 -7.20 3.30
CA GLY A 31 -2.54 -7.09 4.17
C GLY A 31 -2.57 -5.83 5.02
N LYS A 32 -1.75 -5.85 6.07
CA LYS A 32 -1.58 -4.72 6.99
C LYS A 32 -0.40 -3.88 6.54
N VAL A 33 -0.56 -2.57 6.48
CA VAL A 33 0.53 -1.64 6.20
C VAL A 33 1.56 -1.71 7.30
N ILE A 34 2.79 -2.10 6.95
CA ILE A 34 3.94 -2.17 7.86
C ILE A 34 4.87 -0.97 7.69
N LYS A 35 4.88 -0.35 6.50
CA LYS A 35 5.73 0.81 6.22
C LYS A 35 5.20 1.63 5.04
N ILE A 36 5.47 2.94 5.08
CA ILE A 36 5.25 3.86 3.97
C ILE A 36 6.56 4.58 3.69
N PHE A 37 7.05 4.47 2.48
CA PHE A 37 8.24 5.13 1.99
C PHE A 37 7.84 6.38 1.20
N LYS A 38 8.51 7.50 1.48
CA LYS A 38 8.37 8.74 0.71
C LYS A 38 9.41 8.74 -0.40
N ASN A 39 9.00 8.40 -1.62
CA ASN A 39 9.86 8.43 -2.79
C ASN A 39 9.66 9.76 -3.56
N PRO A 40 10.75 10.51 -3.86
CA PRO A 40 10.63 11.81 -4.53
C PRO A 40 10.20 11.74 -6.00
N PHE A 41 10.25 10.57 -6.64
CA PHE A 41 9.91 10.39 -8.06
C PHE A 41 8.53 9.80 -8.27
N ILE A 42 8.18 8.76 -7.49
CA ILE A 42 6.93 8.00 -7.67
C ILE A 42 5.89 8.28 -6.56
N GLY A 43 6.24 9.13 -5.59
CA GLY A 43 5.38 9.46 -4.45
C GLY A 43 5.44 8.41 -3.36
N ASP A 44 4.28 8.05 -2.80
CA ASP A 44 4.22 7.12 -1.68
C ASP A 44 4.28 5.67 -2.15
N GLU A 45 5.26 4.94 -1.64
CA GLU A 45 5.39 3.49 -1.80
C GLU A 45 4.98 2.82 -0.48
N ILE A 46 4.09 1.84 -0.58
CA ILE A 46 3.45 1.18 0.56
C ILE A 46 3.96 -0.24 0.62
N ALA A 47 4.36 -0.67 1.81
CA ALA A 47 4.63 -2.07 2.11
C ALA A 47 3.51 -2.62 3.01
N ILE A 48 2.89 -3.72 2.58
CA ILE A 48 1.91 -4.47 3.37
C ILE A 48 2.39 -5.89 3.60
N GLU A 49 1.98 -6.46 4.73
CA GLU A 49 2.21 -7.86 5.10
C GLU A 49 0.87 -8.60 5.17
N ASP A 50 0.75 -9.73 4.49
CA ASP A 50 -0.43 -10.59 4.55
C ASP A 50 -0.37 -11.61 5.71
N GLU A 51 -1.45 -12.34 5.93
CA GLU A 51 -1.54 -13.35 6.99
C GLU A 51 -0.55 -14.52 6.84
N LYS A 52 0.04 -14.70 5.64
CA LYS A 52 1.02 -15.74 5.34
C LYS A 52 2.45 -15.24 5.51
N GLY A 53 2.66 -14.00 5.98
CA GLY A 53 3.96 -13.37 6.12
C GLY A 53 4.58 -12.94 4.79
N ARG A 54 3.81 -12.88 3.70
CA ARG A 54 4.27 -12.33 2.42
C ARG A 54 4.22 -10.82 2.49
N ILE A 55 5.29 -10.18 2.01
CA ILE A 55 5.40 -8.73 1.96
C ILE A 55 5.26 -8.27 0.52
N PHE A 56 4.33 -7.35 0.28
CA PHE A 56 4.13 -6.71 -1.02
C PHE A 56 4.44 -5.23 -0.93
N PHE A 57 5.19 -4.72 -1.91
CA PHE A 57 5.63 -3.32 -1.99
C PHE A 57 5.31 -2.74 -3.36
N GLY A 58 4.71 -1.56 -3.39
CA GLY A 58 4.42 -0.85 -4.63
C GLY A 58 3.94 0.58 -4.40
N VAL A 59 3.76 1.33 -5.48
CA VAL A 59 3.16 2.67 -5.41
C VAL A 59 1.71 2.58 -4.91
N LYS A 60 1.24 3.65 -4.26
CA LYS A 60 -0.10 3.74 -3.66
C LYS A 60 -1.25 3.30 -4.59
N ASP A 61 -1.11 3.45 -5.90
CA ASP A 61 -2.16 3.16 -6.89
C ASP A 61 -2.44 1.65 -7.04
N TYR A 62 -1.53 0.80 -6.57
CA TYR A 62 -1.75 -0.66 -6.49
C TYR A 62 -2.55 -1.08 -5.26
N PHE A 63 -2.91 -0.14 -4.38
CA PHE A 63 -3.57 -0.43 -3.11
C PHE A 63 -4.92 0.28 -3.02
N LYS A 64 -5.87 -0.40 -2.39
CA LYS A 64 -7.18 0.17 -2.06
C LYS A 64 -7.53 -0.15 -0.60
N PRO A 65 -8.31 0.70 0.08
CA PRO A 65 -8.75 0.42 1.45
C PRO A 65 -9.60 -0.84 1.48
N HIS A 66 -9.32 -1.74 2.43
CA HIS A 66 -10.20 -2.87 2.68
C HIS A 66 -11.47 -2.36 3.39
N LYS A 67 -12.60 -2.34 2.68
CA LYS A 67 -13.89 -1.98 3.28
C LYS A 67 -14.44 -3.19 4.03
N LYS A 68 -14.41 -3.15 5.36
CA LYS A 68 -15.31 -4.02 6.15
C LYS A 68 -16.75 -3.55 5.89
N GLN A 69 -17.58 -4.47 5.41
CA GLN A 69 -19.04 -4.31 5.37
C GLN A 69 -19.60 -4.18 6.79
#